data_AF-A0A6V8LMP2-F1
#
_entry.id   AF-A0A6V8LMP2-F1
#
_cell.length_a   1.000
_cell.length_b   1.000
_cell.length_c   1.000
_cell.angle_alpha   90.00
_cell.angle_beta   90.00
_cell.angle_gamma   90.00
#
_symmetry.space_group_name_H-M   'P 1'
#
loop_
_entity.id
_entity.type
_entity.pdbx_description
1 polymer ?
#
loop_
_entity_poly.entity_id
_entity_poly.type
_entity_poly.pdbx_seq_one_letter_code
_entity_poly.pdbx_strand_id
1 'polypeptide(L)'
;MPKRRSTMLSAALGAALTAAVLLLSTAIPTTANKAADRPEDRGAQHLGYADYGVCRGVNPSCYHDWGNVDPAAGYRVLVYSRTVGPRHAHLGPALGAGLNPPTTEAHAAVNALRKLGADNGFAVDWTEDVTQLSSAGSLRRYNAVIFMSTTRDTLDDNAQTALMQYVRSGGGFAGVHNAFGTEYHWKYEGLLGGANFYDHGPYQPGVVRVESRRDASTAGLPRR
;
A
#
# COMPACT_ATOMS: atom_id res chain seq x y z
N MET A 1 58.23 61.97 5.95
CA MET A 1 57.64 63.09 6.73
C MET A 1 56.12 63.06 6.54
N PRO A 2 55.26 63.36 7.53
CA PRO A 2 55.34 63.38 9.00
C PRO A 2 54.43 62.25 9.59
N LYS A 3 54.22 61.99 10.88
CA LYS A 3 54.60 62.56 12.18
C LYS A 3 54.43 61.43 13.21
N ARG A 4 55.46 61.15 14.01
CA ARG A 4 55.30 60.54 15.34
C ARG A 4 54.78 61.61 16.30
N ARG A 5 53.81 61.27 17.14
CA ARG A 5 53.68 61.65 18.56
C ARG A 5 52.80 60.61 19.24
N SER A 6 52.88 60.24 20.52
CA SER A 6 53.86 60.27 21.62
C SER A 6 53.03 59.82 22.83
N THR A 7 53.54 58.90 23.67
CA THR A 7 53.39 58.86 25.16
C THR A 7 51.95 58.74 25.76
N MET A 8 51.65 58.04 26.85
CA MET A 8 52.42 57.55 28.00
C MET A 8 51.54 56.59 28.85
N LEU A 9 52.19 55.60 29.46
CA LEU A 9 52.02 54.97 30.79
C LEU A 9 50.63 54.84 31.45
N SER A 10 50.30 53.61 31.87
CA SER A 10 50.36 53.10 33.27
C SER A 10 49.87 51.62 33.26
N ALA A 11 50.68 50.62 33.67
CA ALA A 11 50.80 50.07 35.04
C ALA A 11 49.41 49.63 35.61
N ALA A 12 49.15 48.43 36.10
CA ALA A 12 49.99 47.37 36.64
C ALA A 12 49.13 46.12 36.99
N LEU A 13 49.80 45.02 37.41
CA LEU A 13 49.29 43.82 38.11
C LEU A 13 48.28 42.95 37.32
N GLY A 14 48.34 41.63 37.28
CA GLY A 14 48.93 40.65 38.17
C GLY A 14 48.01 39.41 38.16
N ALA A 15 48.57 38.25 38.51
CA ALA A 15 47.91 36.95 38.69
C ALA A 15 47.57 36.14 37.43
N ALA A 16 48.44 35.17 37.16
CA ALA A 16 48.11 33.94 36.46
C ALA A 16 47.05 33.15 37.25
N LEU A 17 45.97 32.74 36.58
CA LEU A 17 45.16 31.61 36.99
C LEU A 17 44.90 30.72 35.78
N THR A 18 45.53 29.56 35.81
CA THR A 18 45.20 28.39 34.99
C THR A 18 43.78 27.94 35.28
N ALA A 19 42.87 28.08 34.31
CA ALA A 19 41.53 27.49 34.38
C ALA A 19 41.61 26.03 33.88
N ALA A 20 41.52 25.08 34.80
CA ALA A 20 41.24 23.68 34.48
C ALA A 20 39.73 23.54 34.18
N VAL A 21 39.40 23.20 32.94
CA VAL A 21 38.02 22.87 32.54
C VAL A 21 37.75 21.42 32.90
N LEU A 22 37.00 21.17 33.98
CA LEU A 22 36.39 19.85 34.23
C LEU A 22 35.18 19.69 33.29
N LEU A 23 35.31 18.81 32.31
CA LEU A 23 34.18 18.29 31.53
C LEU A 23 33.49 17.20 32.35
N LEU A 24 32.35 17.54 32.96
CA LEU A 24 31.43 16.56 33.52
C LEU A 24 30.66 15.90 32.35
N SER A 25 31.07 14.71 31.94
CA SER A 25 30.29 13.88 31.02
C SER A 25 29.16 13.21 31.79
N THR A 26 27.94 13.70 31.64
CA THR A 26 26.75 12.95 32.05
C THR A 26 26.54 11.82 31.04
N ALA A 27 26.81 10.59 31.46
CA ALA A 27 26.48 9.41 30.67
C ALA A 27 24.95 9.29 30.57
N ILE A 28 24.41 9.56 29.39
CA ILE A 28 23.03 9.22 29.04
C ILE A 28 22.99 7.69 28.92
N PRO A 29 22.18 6.96 29.72
CA PRO A 29 22.03 5.53 29.53
C PRO A 29 21.37 5.29 28.17
N THR A 30 22.14 4.78 27.21
CA THR A 30 21.61 4.25 25.98
C THR A 30 20.90 2.95 26.31
N THR A 31 19.58 2.98 26.42
CA THR A 31 18.79 1.75 26.28
C THR A 31 18.94 1.31 24.83
N ALA A 32 19.94 0.48 24.57
CA ALA A 32 20.04 -0.27 23.33
C ALA A 32 18.75 -1.09 23.22
N ASN A 33 17.83 -0.64 22.36
CA ASN A 33 16.71 -1.45 21.93
C ASN A 33 17.32 -2.71 21.32
N LYS A 34 17.21 -3.82 22.05
CA LYS A 34 17.49 -5.15 21.55
C LYS A 34 16.60 -5.31 20.34
N ALA A 35 17.17 -5.21 19.14
CA ALA A 35 16.48 -5.53 17.92
C ALA A 35 15.91 -6.93 18.12
N ALA A 36 14.58 -7.03 18.23
CA ALA A 36 13.91 -8.30 18.11
C ALA A 36 14.40 -8.92 16.80
N ASP A 37 14.70 -10.22 16.86
CA ASP A 37 15.23 -11.05 15.79
C ASP A 37 14.27 -10.98 14.59
N ARG A 38 14.37 -9.92 13.79
CA ARG A 38 13.66 -9.79 12.52
C ARG A 38 14.44 -10.67 11.56
N PRO A 39 13.79 -11.59 10.83
CA PRO A 39 14.43 -12.31 9.74
C PRO A 39 15.21 -11.30 8.89
N GLU A 40 16.46 -11.62 8.54
CA GLU A 40 17.26 -10.79 7.62
C GLU A 40 16.38 -10.40 6.43
N ASP A 41 16.11 -9.10 6.28
CA ASP A 41 15.47 -8.56 5.09
C ASP A 41 16.44 -8.78 3.92
N ARG A 42 16.25 -9.88 3.21
CA ARG A 42 17.10 -10.25 2.08
C ARG A 42 16.79 -9.43 0.82
N GLY A 43 15.93 -8.41 0.92
CA GLY A 43 15.50 -7.60 -0.21
C GLY A 43 14.87 -8.43 -1.33
N ALA A 44 14.63 -7.81 -2.48
CA ALA A 44 14.12 -8.52 -3.65
C ALA A 44 15.22 -9.40 -4.28
N GLN A 45 15.17 -10.71 -4.01
CA GLN A 45 16.14 -11.69 -4.52
C GLN A 45 16.00 -11.98 -6.03
N HIS A 46 14.88 -11.56 -6.62
CA HIS A 46 14.56 -11.75 -8.02
C HIS A 46 13.77 -10.53 -8.53
N LEU A 47 14.49 -9.57 -9.11
CA LEU A 47 13.97 -8.27 -9.55
C LEU A 47 13.22 -8.31 -10.89
N GLY A 48 13.22 -9.44 -11.61
CA GLY A 48 12.53 -9.56 -12.90
C GLY A 48 12.98 -8.53 -13.95
N TYR A 49 12.03 -8.08 -14.78
CA TYR A 49 12.26 -6.99 -15.75
C TYR A 49 12.43 -5.67 -15.02
N ALA A 50 13.49 -4.93 -15.39
CA ALA A 50 13.99 -3.74 -14.70
C ALA A 50 12.97 -2.61 -14.50
N ASP A 51 11.94 -2.52 -15.32
CA ASP A 51 10.90 -1.47 -15.20
C ASP A 51 10.13 -1.54 -13.87
N TYR A 52 10.08 -2.70 -13.21
CA TYR A 52 9.24 -2.90 -12.03
C TYR A 52 10.01 -3.30 -10.77
N GLY A 53 11.27 -3.70 -10.88
CA GLY A 53 12.04 -4.22 -9.75
C GLY A 53 11.38 -5.42 -9.05
N VAL A 54 10.44 -6.08 -9.71
CA VAL A 54 9.74 -7.27 -9.24
C VAL A 54 9.65 -8.31 -10.33
N CYS A 55 9.81 -9.56 -9.93
CA CYS A 55 9.54 -10.68 -10.81
C CYS A 55 8.06 -10.73 -11.23
N ARG A 56 7.84 -11.04 -12.52
CA ARG A 56 6.50 -11.29 -13.09
C ARG A 56 6.24 -12.79 -13.23
N GLY A 57 4.97 -13.19 -13.13
CA GLY A 57 4.51 -14.57 -13.37
C GLY A 57 4.19 -15.36 -12.10
N VAL A 58 3.94 -16.66 -12.28
CA VAL A 58 3.44 -17.57 -11.23
C VAL A 58 4.56 -18.33 -10.50
N ASN A 59 5.82 -17.95 -10.70
CA ASN A 59 6.94 -18.65 -10.07
C ASN A 59 7.00 -18.28 -8.58
N PRO A 60 6.89 -19.24 -7.64
CA PRO A 60 6.90 -18.94 -6.21
C PRO A 60 8.18 -18.27 -5.71
N SER A 61 9.32 -18.44 -6.39
CA SER A 61 10.56 -17.74 -6.02
C SER A 61 10.48 -16.22 -6.26
N CYS A 62 9.44 -15.75 -6.93
CA CYS A 62 9.17 -14.35 -7.17
C CYS A 62 8.45 -13.67 -5.99
N TYR A 63 7.89 -14.45 -5.06
CA TYR A 63 7.31 -13.91 -3.84
C TYR A 63 8.45 -13.48 -2.91
N HIS A 64 8.45 -12.19 -2.55
CA HIS A 64 9.37 -11.64 -1.58
C HIS A 64 8.62 -11.29 -0.30
N ASP A 65 9.10 -11.80 0.82
CA ASP A 65 8.64 -11.36 2.14
C ASP A 65 9.42 -10.09 2.50
N TRP A 66 8.95 -8.94 2.00
CA TRP A 66 9.53 -7.63 2.31
C TRP A 66 9.31 -7.21 3.77
N GLY A 67 8.75 -8.07 4.63
CA GLY A 67 8.41 -7.71 6.00
C GLY A 67 7.33 -6.63 6.10
N ASN A 68 6.68 -6.30 4.98
CA ASN A 68 5.63 -5.29 4.89
C ASN A 68 4.30 -5.79 5.44
N VAL A 69 4.19 -7.10 5.66
CA VAL A 69 3.03 -7.77 6.23
C VAL A 69 3.50 -8.48 7.49
N ASP A 70 2.91 -8.14 8.63
CA ASP A 70 3.06 -8.91 9.87
C ASP A 70 1.87 -9.87 10.00
N PRO A 71 2.04 -11.19 9.77
CA PRO A 71 0.96 -12.15 9.92
C PRO A 71 0.39 -12.18 11.35
N ALA A 72 1.19 -11.82 12.36
CA ALA A 72 0.73 -11.77 13.76
C ALA A 72 -0.23 -10.60 14.01
N ALA A 73 -0.18 -9.54 13.19
CA ALA A 73 -1.15 -8.46 13.20
C ALA A 73 -2.49 -8.82 12.52
N GLY A 74 -2.56 -10.01 11.89
CA GLY A 74 -3.70 -10.48 11.13
C GLY A 74 -3.78 -9.89 9.72
N TYR A 75 -4.61 -10.49 8.88
CA TYR A 75 -4.82 -10.03 7.51
C TYR A 75 -6.03 -9.10 7.40
N ARG A 76 -5.94 -8.08 6.56
CA ARG A 76 -6.99 -7.11 6.29
C ARG A 76 -6.98 -6.68 4.83
N VAL A 77 -8.16 -6.58 4.22
CA VAL A 77 -8.32 -6.07 2.85
C VAL A 77 -9.27 -4.87 2.82
N LEU A 78 -9.08 -4.00 1.82
CA LEU A 78 -9.97 -2.88 1.53
C LEU A 78 -10.74 -3.16 0.24
N VAL A 79 -12.07 -3.12 0.31
CA VAL A 79 -12.95 -3.21 -0.86
C VAL A 79 -13.33 -1.80 -1.30
N TYR A 80 -12.93 -1.44 -2.51
CA TYR A 80 -13.33 -0.20 -3.16
C TYR A 80 -14.34 -0.50 -4.27
N SER A 81 -15.55 0.06 -4.18
CA SER A 81 -16.66 -0.23 -5.10
C SER A 81 -17.29 1.00 -5.74
N ARG A 82 -16.61 2.15 -5.71
CA ARG A 82 -17.14 3.39 -6.28
C ARG A 82 -17.39 3.22 -7.78
N THR A 83 -18.48 3.80 -8.26
CA THR A 83 -18.83 3.84 -9.68
C THR A 83 -19.14 5.27 -10.11
N VAL A 84 -18.58 5.73 -11.23
CA VAL A 84 -18.92 7.00 -11.88
C VAL A 84 -19.58 6.69 -13.24
N GLY A 85 -20.59 5.83 -13.21
CA GLY A 85 -21.21 5.28 -14.40
C GLY A 85 -22.16 4.12 -14.07
N PRO A 86 -22.39 3.20 -15.03
CA PRO A 86 -23.22 2.02 -14.80
C PRO A 86 -22.79 1.27 -13.54
N ARG A 87 -23.77 0.94 -12.71
CA ARG A 87 -23.55 0.24 -11.45
C ARG A 87 -24.07 -1.18 -11.57
N HIS A 88 -23.26 -2.13 -11.16
CA HIS A 88 -23.65 -3.53 -11.18
C HIS A 88 -24.51 -3.86 -9.96
N ALA A 89 -25.55 -4.67 -10.16
CA ALA A 89 -26.58 -4.92 -9.15
C ALA A 89 -26.02 -5.50 -7.84
N HIS A 90 -24.98 -6.33 -7.90
CA HIS A 90 -24.35 -6.93 -6.72
C HIS A 90 -23.66 -5.91 -5.79
N LEU A 91 -23.45 -4.68 -6.24
CA LEU A 91 -22.94 -3.59 -5.41
C LEU A 91 -24.03 -2.97 -4.53
N GLY A 92 -25.31 -3.20 -4.80
CA GLY A 92 -26.42 -2.55 -4.10
C GLY A 92 -26.55 -1.06 -4.43
N PRO A 93 -27.29 -0.26 -3.64
CA PRO A 93 -27.25 1.20 -3.70
C PRO A 93 -25.83 1.77 -3.48
N ALA A 94 -25.62 3.04 -3.82
CA ALA A 94 -24.35 3.71 -3.52
C ALA A 94 -24.15 3.79 -2.00
N LEU A 95 -22.92 3.55 -1.56
CA LEU A 95 -22.55 3.59 -0.15
C LEU A 95 -22.39 5.05 0.31
N GLY A 96 -22.63 5.27 1.61
CA GLY A 96 -22.32 6.55 2.25
C GLY A 96 -20.82 6.85 2.25
N ALA A 97 -20.46 8.10 2.56
CA ALA A 97 -19.07 8.50 2.70
C ALA A 97 -18.37 7.80 3.88
N GLY A 98 -17.03 7.82 3.86
CA GLY A 98 -16.19 7.24 4.91
C GLY A 98 -15.94 5.73 4.77
N LEU A 99 -15.30 5.19 5.80
CA LEU A 99 -14.94 3.79 5.89
C LEU A 99 -16.07 2.98 6.55
N ASN A 100 -16.39 1.83 5.97
CA ASN A 100 -17.41 0.90 6.46
C ASN A 100 -18.81 1.51 6.64
N PRO A 101 -19.33 2.28 5.66
CA PRO A 101 -20.71 2.75 5.72
C PRO A 101 -21.69 1.57 5.84
N PRO A 102 -22.87 1.76 6.46
CA PRO A 102 -23.86 0.70 6.64
C PRO A 102 -24.21 0.02 5.30
N THR A 103 -24.35 -1.31 5.34
CA THR A 103 -24.77 -2.12 4.21
C THR A 103 -26.17 -2.66 4.42
N THR A 104 -26.81 -3.03 3.32
CA THR A 104 -28.08 -3.78 3.25
C THR A 104 -27.84 -5.12 2.54
N GLU A 105 -28.85 -5.98 2.48
CA GLU A 105 -28.78 -7.25 1.74
C GLU A 105 -28.44 -7.07 0.25
N ALA A 106 -28.81 -5.93 -0.35
CA ALA A 106 -28.52 -5.61 -1.75
C ALA A 106 -27.02 -5.49 -2.04
N HIS A 107 -26.18 -5.23 -1.03
CA HIS A 107 -24.72 -5.11 -1.16
C HIS A 107 -24.05 -6.49 -1.17
N ALA A 108 -24.53 -7.38 -2.05
CA ALA A 108 -24.16 -8.79 -2.10
C ALA A 108 -22.63 -9.00 -2.18
N ALA A 109 -21.92 -8.17 -2.95
CA ALA A 109 -20.47 -8.27 -3.13
C ALA A 109 -19.68 -8.06 -1.84
N VAL A 110 -19.96 -6.95 -1.14
CA VAL A 110 -19.29 -6.60 0.13
C VAL A 110 -19.68 -7.61 1.20
N ASN A 111 -20.96 -7.99 1.29
CA ASN A 111 -21.43 -8.98 2.26
C ASN A 111 -20.78 -10.35 2.05
N ALA A 112 -20.63 -10.79 0.80
CA ALA A 112 -19.94 -12.05 0.47
C ALA A 112 -18.46 -12.00 0.86
N LEU A 113 -17.74 -10.91 0.57
CA LEU A 113 -16.35 -10.75 0.99
C LEU A 113 -16.20 -10.70 2.51
N ARG A 114 -17.10 -10.01 3.23
CA ARG A 114 -17.12 -10.00 4.70
C ARG A 114 -17.30 -11.40 5.27
N LYS A 115 -18.22 -12.19 4.71
CA LYS A 115 -18.39 -13.60 5.10
C LYS A 115 -17.14 -14.42 4.80
N LEU A 116 -16.56 -14.28 3.61
CA LEU A 116 -15.32 -14.97 3.23
C LEU A 116 -14.18 -14.64 4.20
N GLY A 117 -14.04 -13.36 4.58
CA GLY A 117 -13.06 -12.92 5.57
C GLY A 117 -13.26 -13.55 6.94
N ALA A 118 -14.49 -13.56 7.44
CA ALA A 118 -14.81 -14.19 8.71
C ALA A 118 -14.50 -15.70 8.70
N ASP A 119 -14.83 -16.40 7.60
CA ASP A 119 -14.60 -17.84 7.46
C ASP A 119 -13.11 -18.19 7.33
N ASN A 120 -12.25 -17.25 6.91
CA ASN A 120 -10.83 -17.50 6.59
C ASN A 120 -9.85 -16.66 7.43
N GLY A 121 -10.31 -15.96 8.47
CA GLY A 121 -9.46 -15.25 9.40
C GLY A 121 -8.82 -13.95 8.88
N PHE A 122 -9.52 -13.22 8.01
CA PHE A 122 -9.09 -11.87 7.58
C PHE A 122 -10.22 -10.84 7.71
N ALA A 123 -9.84 -9.61 8.08
CA ALA A 123 -10.76 -8.49 8.18
C ALA A 123 -11.04 -7.86 6.81
N VAL A 124 -12.25 -7.33 6.63
CA VAL A 124 -12.68 -6.67 5.40
C VAL A 124 -13.23 -5.30 5.76
N ASP A 125 -12.56 -4.26 5.29
CA ASP A 125 -13.13 -2.92 5.25
C ASP A 125 -13.65 -2.61 3.84
N TRP A 126 -14.61 -1.70 3.70
CA TRP A 126 -15.17 -1.30 2.42
C TRP A 126 -15.45 0.20 2.36
N THR A 127 -15.42 0.76 1.16
CA THR A 127 -15.69 2.18 0.91
C THR A 127 -16.03 2.47 -0.55
N GLU A 128 -16.80 3.52 -0.78
CA GLU A 128 -16.93 4.21 -2.08
C GLU A 128 -16.37 5.64 -2.03
N ASP A 129 -15.86 6.05 -0.87
CA ASP A 129 -15.25 7.34 -0.64
C ASP A 129 -13.78 7.30 -1.04
N VAL A 130 -13.45 8.00 -2.13
CA VAL A 130 -12.10 8.10 -2.68
C VAL A 130 -11.11 8.71 -1.70
N THR A 131 -11.56 9.51 -0.74
CA THR A 131 -10.67 10.12 0.26
C THR A 131 -9.99 9.07 1.16
N GLN A 132 -10.57 7.86 1.26
CA GLN A 132 -9.96 6.74 1.98
C GLN A 132 -8.71 6.19 1.26
N LEU A 133 -8.57 6.48 -0.03
CA LEU A 133 -7.43 6.12 -0.88
C LEU A 133 -6.43 7.29 -1.05
N SER A 134 -6.58 8.39 -0.31
CA SER A 134 -5.80 9.63 -0.53
C SER A 134 -4.30 9.54 -0.22
N SER A 135 -3.79 8.47 0.41
CA SER A 135 -2.37 8.31 0.69
C SER A 135 -1.92 6.85 0.71
N ALA A 136 -0.68 6.57 0.30
CA ALA A 136 -0.12 5.23 0.43
C ALA A 136 -0.06 4.76 1.91
N GLY A 137 0.14 5.70 2.84
CA GLY A 137 0.14 5.41 4.28
C GLY A 137 -1.19 4.87 4.78
N SER A 138 -2.33 5.40 4.30
CA SER A 138 -3.63 4.85 4.66
C SER A 138 -3.82 3.44 4.09
N LEU A 139 -3.26 3.16 2.91
CA LEU A 139 -3.38 1.85 2.26
C LEU A 139 -2.46 0.78 2.85
N ARG A 140 -1.30 1.15 3.45
CA ARG A 140 -0.33 0.21 4.04
C ARG A 140 -0.88 -0.67 5.16
N ARG A 141 -2.01 -0.29 5.77
CA ARG A 141 -2.71 -1.14 6.77
C ARG A 141 -3.46 -2.33 6.14
N TYR A 142 -3.50 -2.40 4.82
CA TYR A 142 -4.19 -3.43 4.06
C TYR A 142 -3.19 -4.30 3.30
N ASN A 143 -3.38 -5.61 3.40
CA ASN A 143 -2.63 -6.59 2.63
C ASN A 143 -3.03 -6.58 1.15
N ALA A 144 -4.30 -6.23 0.86
CA ALA A 144 -4.75 -6.01 -0.50
C ALA A 144 -5.82 -4.92 -0.59
N VAL A 145 -5.81 -4.20 -1.72
CA VAL A 145 -6.92 -3.36 -2.18
C VAL A 145 -7.66 -4.10 -3.30
N ILE A 146 -8.97 -4.25 -3.15
CA ILE A 146 -9.85 -4.94 -4.07
C ILE A 146 -10.72 -3.92 -4.78
N PHE A 147 -10.60 -3.80 -6.10
CA PHE A 147 -11.53 -3.06 -6.92
C PHE A 147 -12.69 -3.98 -7.30
N MET A 148 -13.85 -3.74 -6.68
CA MET A 148 -15.04 -4.56 -6.84
C MET A 148 -16.01 -3.90 -7.81
N SER A 149 -15.96 -4.30 -9.08
CA SER A 149 -16.80 -3.75 -10.15
C SER A 149 -16.85 -2.21 -10.19
N THR A 150 -15.74 -1.56 -9.87
CA THR A 150 -15.56 -0.12 -10.10
C THR A 150 -15.84 0.21 -11.56
N THR A 151 -16.19 1.44 -11.88
CA THR A 151 -16.63 1.79 -13.24
C THR A 151 -16.33 3.23 -13.57
N ARG A 152 -15.74 3.48 -14.76
CA ARG A 152 -15.28 4.79 -15.25
C ARG A 152 -14.18 5.40 -14.37
N ASP A 153 -14.04 6.73 -14.37
CA ASP A 153 -12.99 7.44 -13.66
C ASP A 153 -13.47 7.72 -12.23
N THR A 154 -13.06 6.86 -11.31
CA THR A 154 -13.50 6.80 -9.91
C THR A 154 -12.48 7.37 -8.93
N LEU A 155 -11.22 7.42 -9.34
CA LEU A 155 -10.10 7.95 -8.58
C LEU A 155 -9.83 9.42 -8.97
N ASP A 156 -9.32 10.18 -8.02
CA ASP A 156 -8.67 11.46 -8.30
C ASP A 156 -7.14 11.26 -8.38
N ASP A 157 -6.41 12.31 -8.78
CA ASP A 157 -4.95 12.27 -8.94
C ASP A 157 -4.21 11.82 -7.67
N ASN A 158 -4.74 12.17 -6.49
CA ASN A 158 -4.18 11.76 -5.20
C ASN A 158 -4.36 10.25 -4.98
N ALA A 159 -5.57 9.74 -5.19
CA ALA A 159 -5.87 8.32 -5.03
C ALA A 159 -5.15 7.45 -6.07
N GLN A 160 -5.03 7.93 -7.32
CA GLN A 160 -4.19 7.31 -8.34
C GLN A 160 -2.73 7.22 -7.86
N THR A 161 -2.15 8.33 -7.41
CA THR A 161 -0.77 8.39 -6.91
C THR A 161 -0.54 7.46 -5.72
N ALA A 162 -1.45 7.49 -4.75
CA ALA A 162 -1.40 6.66 -3.55
C ALA A 162 -1.50 5.17 -3.86
N LEU A 163 -2.40 4.77 -4.76
CA LEU A 163 -2.54 3.37 -5.18
C LEU A 163 -1.28 2.87 -5.89
N MET A 164 -0.69 3.67 -6.77
CA MET A 164 0.58 3.32 -7.43
C MET A 164 1.70 3.12 -6.41
N GLN A 165 1.86 4.05 -5.47
CA GLN A 165 2.87 3.95 -4.43
C GLN A 165 2.65 2.71 -3.55
N TYR A 166 1.40 2.42 -3.19
CA TYR A 166 1.02 1.23 -2.43
C TYR A 166 1.43 -0.06 -3.16
N VAL A 167 1.00 -0.24 -4.42
CA VAL A 167 1.31 -1.43 -5.23
C VAL A 167 2.81 -1.58 -5.47
N ARG A 168 3.51 -0.50 -5.85
CA ARG A 168 4.97 -0.51 -6.04
C ARG A 168 5.75 -0.80 -4.76
N SER A 169 5.15 -0.54 -3.60
CA SER A 169 5.72 -0.90 -2.29
C SER A 169 5.32 -2.30 -1.81
N GLY A 170 4.66 -3.10 -2.65
CA GLY A 170 4.33 -4.50 -2.37
C GLY A 170 2.93 -4.72 -1.82
N GLY A 171 2.08 -3.71 -1.89
CA GLY A 171 0.67 -3.84 -1.60
C GLY A 171 -0.04 -4.75 -2.60
N GLY A 172 -0.88 -5.67 -2.13
CA GLY A 172 -1.66 -6.55 -2.98
C GLY A 172 -2.78 -5.80 -3.71
N PHE A 173 -3.08 -6.22 -4.93
CA PHE A 173 -4.20 -5.67 -5.69
C PHE A 173 -5.01 -6.78 -6.35
N ALA A 174 -6.34 -6.65 -6.31
CA ALA A 174 -7.24 -7.53 -7.03
C ALA A 174 -8.34 -6.72 -7.73
N GLY A 175 -8.55 -6.98 -9.02
CA GLY A 175 -9.68 -6.45 -9.77
C GLY A 175 -10.74 -7.52 -10.00
N VAL A 176 -12.00 -7.21 -9.70
CA VAL A 176 -13.14 -8.11 -9.90
C VAL A 176 -14.11 -7.50 -10.91
N HIS A 177 -14.46 -8.28 -11.93
CA HIS A 177 -15.48 -7.96 -12.93
C HIS A 177 -15.23 -6.62 -13.64
N ASN A 178 -16.08 -5.59 -13.45
CA ASN A 178 -15.94 -4.34 -14.21
C ASN A 178 -14.78 -3.44 -13.76
N ALA A 179 -13.91 -3.91 -12.84
CA ALA A 179 -12.63 -3.25 -12.58
C ALA A 179 -11.86 -2.94 -13.88
N PHE A 180 -11.96 -3.80 -14.90
CA PHE A 180 -11.40 -3.58 -16.24
C PHE A 180 -12.04 -2.41 -17.02
N GLY A 181 -13.21 -1.94 -16.60
CA GLY A 181 -13.90 -0.78 -17.15
C GLY A 181 -13.72 0.51 -16.33
N THR A 182 -12.64 0.60 -15.55
CA THR A 182 -12.31 1.72 -14.66
C THR A 182 -11.04 2.42 -15.14
N GLU A 183 -10.95 3.73 -14.95
CA GLU A 183 -9.75 4.54 -15.22
C GLU A 183 -9.20 4.44 -16.67
N TYR A 184 -10.07 4.48 -17.69
CA TYR A 184 -9.65 4.27 -19.10
C TYR A 184 -8.57 5.27 -19.59
N HIS A 185 -8.56 6.47 -19.03
CA HIS A 185 -7.60 7.51 -19.37
C HIS A 185 -6.31 7.41 -18.55
N TRP A 186 -6.33 6.65 -17.45
CA TRP A 186 -5.18 6.48 -16.60
C TRP A 186 -4.24 5.44 -17.20
N LYS A 187 -3.15 5.91 -17.79
CA LYS A 187 -2.16 5.08 -18.50
C LYS A 187 -1.28 4.24 -17.56
N TYR A 188 -1.77 3.88 -16.38
CA TYR A 188 -0.96 3.20 -15.39
C TYR A 188 -0.71 1.73 -15.75
N GLU A 189 0.53 1.44 -16.17
CA GLU A 189 1.34 0.19 -16.10
C GLU A 189 0.70 -1.17 -16.41
N GLY A 190 -0.56 -1.23 -16.81
CA GLY A 190 -1.32 -2.46 -16.86
C GLY A 190 -1.57 -3.06 -15.48
N LEU A 191 -2.06 -2.28 -14.51
CA LEU A 191 -2.52 -2.80 -13.21
C LEU A 191 -3.47 -4.00 -13.34
N LEU A 192 -4.22 -4.03 -14.45
CA LEU A 192 -5.07 -5.15 -14.88
C LEU A 192 -4.51 -5.89 -16.10
N GLY A 193 -3.19 -6.02 -16.20
CA GLY A 193 -2.49 -6.67 -17.32
C GLY A 193 -2.50 -5.87 -18.64
N GLY A 194 -2.86 -4.58 -18.60
CA GLY A 194 -2.98 -3.71 -19.78
C GLY A 194 -4.24 -3.96 -20.60
N ALA A 195 -5.19 -4.73 -20.07
CA ALA A 195 -6.48 -4.96 -20.68
C ALA A 195 -7.52 -3.95 -20.19
N ASN A 196 -8.36 -3.48 -21.11
CA ASN A 196 -9.53 -2.65 -20.82
C ASN A 196 -10.80 -3.38 -21.27
N PHE A 197 -11.90 -3.10 -20.58
CA PHE A 197 -13.21 -3.58 -21.03
C PHE A 197 -13.53 -3.01 -22.41
N TYR A 198 -13.97 -3.90 -23.31
CA TYR A 198 -14.45 -3.54 -24.65
C TYR A 198 -15.96 -3.74 -24.74
N ASP A 199 -16.42 -4.98 -24.57
CA ASP A 199 -17.85 -5.35 -24.58
C ASP A 199 -18.08 -6.72 -23.89
N HIS A 200 -19.34 -7.08 -23.66
CA HIS A 200 -19.76 -8.42 -23.23
C HIS A 200 -21.15 -8.80 -23.79
N GLY A 201 -21.38 -10.10 -23.96
CA GLY A 201 -22.71 -10.64 -24.24
C GLY A 201 -23.66 -10.60 -23.03
N PRO A 202 -24.92 -11.04 -23.18
CA PRO A 202 -25.86 -11.12 -22.06
C PRO A 202 -25.39 -12.12 -20.97
N TYR A 203 -25.91 -11.96 -19.75
CA TYR A 203 -25.65 -12.89 -18.65
C TYR A 203 -26.05 -14.32 -19.03
N GLN A 204 -25.11 -15.26 -18.88
CA GLN A 204 -25.30 -16.66 -19.23
C GLN A 204 -24.37 -17.56 -18.40
N PRO A 205 -24.76 -18.82 -18.15
CA PRO A 205 -23.85 -19.81 -17.59
C PRO A 205 -22.63 -20.03 -18.49
N GLY A 206 -21.49 -20.34 -17.88
CA GLY A 206 -20.26 -20.66 -18.59
C GLY A 206 -19.51 -21.82 -17.94
N VAL A 207 -18.71 -22.54 -18.73
CA VAL A 207 -17.77 -23.54 -18.23
C VAL A 207 -16.41 -22.89 -18.07
N VAL A 208 -15.87 -22.88 -16.86
CA VAL A 208 -14.52 -22.37 -16.59
C VAL A 208 -13.53 -23.53 -16.69
N ARG A 209 -12.53 -23.41 -17.56
CA ARG A 209 -11.46 -24.40 -17.67
C ARG A 209 -10.22 -23.90 -16.93
N VAL A 210 -9.70 -24.72 -16.02
CA VAL A 210 -8.44 -24.43 -15.33
C VAL A 210 -7.26 -24.76 -16.25
N GLU A 211 -6.54 -23.74 -16.69
CA GLU A 211 -5.40 -23.86 -17.61
C GLU A 211 -4.14 -24.39 -16.91
N SER A 212 -3.91 -24.01 -15.65
CA SER A 212 -2.81 -24.49 -14.83
C SER A 212 -3.30 -24.79 -13.43
N ARG A 213 -2.88 -25.92 -12.85
CA ARG A 213 -3.13 -26.29 -11.44
C ARG A 213 -1.88 -26.18 -10.57
N ARG A 214 -0.82 -25.57 -11.11
CA ARG A 214 0.44 -25.35 -10.38
C ARG A 214 0.41 -24.07 -9.53
N ASP A 215 -0.54 -23.18 -9.82
CA ASP A 215 -0.69 -21.92 -9.11
C ASP A 215 -1.51 -22.11 -7.83
N ALA A 216 -1.18 -21.36 -6.78
CA ALA A 216 -1.89 -21.41 -5.50
C ALA A 216 -3.39 -21.06 -5.65
N SER A 217 -3.74 -20.18 -6.59
CA SER A 217 -5.13 -19.76 -6.84
C SER A 217 -5.99 -20.84 -7.51
N THR A 218 -5.38 -21.86 -8.12
CA THR A 218 -6.11 -22.89 -8.90
C THR A 218 -5.80 -24.33 -8.50
N ALA A 219 -4.84 -24.56 -7.60
CA ALA A 219 -4.41 -25.91 -7.21
C ALA A 219 -5.58 -26.77 -6.68
N GLY A 220 -6.46 -26.18 -5.88
CA GLY A 220 -7.64 -26.85 -5.30
C GLY A 220 -8.85 -26.98 -6.23
N LEU A 221 -8.83 -26.35 -7.41
CA LEU A 221 -10.00 -26.30 -8.30
C LEU A 221 -10.10 -27.54 -9.20
N PRO A 222 -11.34 -27.94 -9.58
CA PRO A 222 -11.55 -28.95 -10.61
C PRO A 222 -11.03 -28.45 -11.96
N ARG A 223 -10.79 -29.37 -12.91
CA ARG A 223 -10.28 -28.98 -14.24
C ARG A 223 -11.30 -28.18 -15.06
N ARG A 224 -12.58 -28.44 -14.84
CA ARG A 224 -13.75 -27.84 -15.47
C ARG A 224 -14.92 -27.85 -14.51
#